data_AF-A0A388QPD3-F1
#
_entry.id   AF-A0A388QPD3-F1
#
_cell.length_a   1.000
_cell.length_b   1.000
_cell.length_c   1.000
_cell.angle_alpha   90.00
_cell.angle_beta   90.00
_cell.angle_gamma   90.00
#
_symmetry.space_group_name_H-M   'P 1'
#
loop_
_entity.id
_entity.type
_entity.pdbx_description
1 polymer ?
#
loop_
_entity_poly.entity_id
_entity_poly.type
_entity_poly.pdbx_seq_one_letter_code
_entity_poly.pdbx_strand_id
1 'polypeptide(L)'
;MAARRAWAWRSRPTRTPSPKPPLAPVPCPYLPSCGRTLSWRNLAAWRDAQGPELYLTCLEYGQQLWLDGLPARALLAVDRALYCDVAPDHESVVAYPLPYAAIGWMVTQPADGFTGNARVHYQHIADRVRGERAELKRWRAWAAWAIVRKVRPDLPEDPKHAVVEPTASTIADGLTTHGIKGETETGEGCWVSTLELTLDVSHEPARRPLTTHRHRSDRAPRRRSGRENSGKP
;
A
#
# COMPACT_ATOMS: atom_id res chain seq x y z
N MET A 1 -70.50 -28.03 30.50
CA MET A 1 -69.23 -28.24 29.78
C MET A 1 -68.78 -26.91 29.19
N ALA A 2 -67.82 -26.23 29.81
CA ALA A 2 -67.22 -25.00 29.27
C ALA A 2 -65.70 -25.05 29.52
N ALA A 3 -64.93 -24.95 28.44
CA ALA A 3 -63.50 -25.23 28.39
C ALA A 3 -62.66 -24.11 29.03
N ARG A 4 -61.70 -24.51 29.88
CA ARG A 4 -60.67 -23.64 30.45
C ARG A 4 -59.60 -23.35 29.37
N ARG A 5 -59.40 -22.08 29.01
CA ARG A 5 -58.28 -21.66 28.14
C ARG A 5 -57.03 -21.43 28.99
N ALA A 6 -56.02 -22.29 28.80
CA ALA A 6 -54.68 -22.10 29.35
C ALA A 6 -53.94 -21.00 28.58
N TRP A 7 -53.42 -20.00 29.29
CA TRP A 7 -52.48 -19.03 28.74
C TRP A 7 -51.07 -19.64 28.78
N ALA A 8 -50.51 -19.93 27.60
CA ALA A 8 -49.13 -20.37 27.46
C ALA A 8 -48.18 -19.18 27.68
N TRP A 9 -47.25 -19.32 28.63
CA TRP A 9 -46.10 -18.43 28.79
C TRP A 9 -45.23 -18.54 27.53
N ARG A 10 -45.05 -17.43 26.80
CA ARG A 10 -44.05 -17.33 25.74
C ARG A 10 -42.68 -17.08 26.37
N SER A 11 -41.75 -18.02 26.17
CA SER A 11 -40.35 -17.87 26.52
C SER A 11 -39.75 -16.63 25.85
N ARG A 12 -38.96 -15.85 26.60
CA ARG A 12 -38.18 -14.72 26.08
C ARG A 12 -37.23 -15.22 24.98
N PRO A 13 -37.04 -14.49 23.87
CA PRO A 13 -35.98 -14.79 22.93
C PRO A 13 -34.63 -14.66 23.64
N THR A 14 -33.79 -15.68 23.51
CA THR A 14 -32.38 -15.63 23.91
C THR A 14 -31.72 -14.47 23.17
N ARG A 15 -31.20 -13.51 23.93
CA ARG A 15 -30.46 -12.36 23.40
C ARG A 15 -29.18 -12.89 22.77
N THR A 16 -29.11 -12.89 21.43
CA THR A 16 -27.89 -13.18 20.70
C THR A 16 -26.78 -12.25 21.23
N PRO A 17 -25.60 -12.77 21.60
CA PRO A 17 -24.50 -11.91 22.01
C PRO A 17 -24.20 -10.94 20.87
N SER A 18 -24.13 -9.65 21.19
CA SER A 18 -23.75 -8.62 20.23
C SER A 18 -22.38 -8.97 19.64
N PRO A 19 -22.17 -8.78 18.32
CA PRO A 19 -20.86 -9.01 17.72
C PRO A 19 -19.82 -8.18 18.47
N LYS A 20 -18.70 -8.84 18.81
CA LYS A 20 -17.56 -8.18 19.44
C LYS A 20 -17.17 -7.00 18.53
N PRO A 21 -17.00 -5.77 19.06
CA PRO A 21 -16.54 -4.67 18.23
C PRO A 21 -15.24 -5.09 17.52
N PRO A 22 -15.07 -4.77 16.23
CA PRO A 22 -13.85 -5.12 15.53
C PRO A 22 -12.68 -4.53 16.31
N LEU A 23 -11.65 -5.36 16.55
CA LEU A 23 -10.39 -4.88 17.11
C LEU A 23 -9.91 -3.73 16.24
N ALA A 24 -9.52 -2.62 16.85
CA ALA A 24 -8.94 -1.50 16.10
C ALA A 24 -7.78 -2.04 15.26
N PRO A 25 -7.68 -1.66 13.97
CA PRO A 25 -6.62 -2.15 13.10
C PRO A 25 -5.25 -1.85 13.72
N VAL A 26 -4.42 -2.87 13.83
CA VAL A 26 -3.04 -2.74 14.32
C VAL A 26 -2.24 -1.98 13.25
N PRO A 27 -1.36 -1.04 13.62
CA PRO A 27 -0.48 -0.37 12.66
C PRO A 27 0.35 -1.36 11.82
N CYS A 28 0.51 -1.10 10.51
CA CYS A 28 1.49 -1.83 9.71
C CYS A 28 2.90 -1.44 10.19
N PRO A 29 3.73 -2.40 10.65
CA PRO A 29 5.02 -2.07 11.24
C PRO A 29 6.05 -1.58 10.20
N TYR A 30 5.79 -1.82 8.92
CA TYR A 30 6.65 -1.43 7.81
C TYR A 30 6.31 -0.07 7.20
N LEU A 31 5.28 0.62 7.72
CA LEU A 31 4.87 1.94 7.23
C LEU A 31 5.12 3.03 8.28
N PRO A 32 5.45 4.25 7.84
CA PRO A 32 5.57 5.40 8.72
C PRO A 32 4.21 5.77 9.30
N SER A 33 4.20 6.10 10.59
CA SER A 33 3.04 6.77 11.19
C SER A 33 2.93 8.19 10.64
N CYS A 34 1.72 8.61 10.25
CA CYS A 34 1.47 10.00 9.88
C CYS A 34 1.00 10.78 11.11
N GLY A 35 1.79 11.75 11.57
CA GLY A 35 1.42 12.66 12.67
C GLY A 35 0.39 13.73 12.28
N ARG A 36 -0.19 13.64 11.08
CA ARG A 36 -1.17 14.57 10.51
C ARG A 36 -2.23 13.78 9.74
N THR A 37 -3.39 14.39 9.53
CA THR A 37 -4.41 13.81 8.65
C THR A 37 -4.08 14.14 7.19
N LEU A 38 -3.96 13.10 6.39
CA LEU A 38 -3.81 13.14 4.94
C LEU A 38 -5.14 12.91 4.23
N SER A 39 -5.23 13.41 3.00
CA SER A 39 -6.34 13.17 2.09
C SER A 39 -5.80 12.94 0.68
N TRP A 40 -6.67 12.50 -0.23
CA TRP A 40 -6.33 12.35 -1.65
C TRP A 40 -5.73 13.63 -2.26
N ARG A 41 -6.04 14.82 -1.73
CA ARG A 41 -5.47 16.10 -2.20
C ARG A 41 -3.96 16.18 -1.96
N ASN A 42 -3.46 15.56 -0.90
CA ASN A 42 -2.03 15.51 -0.61
C ASN A 42 -1.28 14.69 -1.67
N LEU A 43 -1.88 13.59 -2.16
CA LEU A 43 -1.32 12.83 -3.29
C LEU A 43 -1.45 13.61 -4.61
N ALA A 44 -2.57 14.29 -4.83
CA ALA A 44 -2.80 15.06 -6.05
C ALA A 44 -1.82 16.21 -6.23
N ALA A 45 -1.29 16.77 -5.12
CA ALA A 45 -0.24 17.79 -5.15
C ALA A 45 1.05 17.29 -5.85
N TRP A 46 1.27 15.98 -5.87
CA TRP A 46 2.41 15.32 -6.49
C TRP A 46 2.05 14.62 -7.81
N ARG A 47 0.91 14.92 -8.44
CA ARG A 47 0.48 14.18 -9.64
C ARG A 47 1.53 14.17 -10.76
N ASP A 48 2.27 15.27 -10.89
CA ASP A 48 3.26 15.51 -11.94
C ASP A 48 4.69 15.15 -11.47
N ALA A 49 4.87 14.82 -10.18
CA ALA A 49 6.15 14.49 -9.58
C ALA A 49 6.12 13.06 -9.02
N GLN A 50 6.96 12.18 -9.55
CA GLN A 50 7.03 10.78 -9.11
C GLN A 50 8.09 10.53 -8.03
N GLY A 51 8.65 11.58 -7.44
CA GLY A 51 9.84 11.55 -6.59
C GLY A 51 9.66 11.05 -5.15
N PRO A 52 10.67 11.21 -4.30
CA PRO A 52 10.69 10.72 -2.92
C PRO A 52 9.61 11.32 -2.00
N GLU A 53 9.15 12.54 -2.27
CA GLU A 53 8.06 13.16 -1.52
C GLU A 53 6.73 12.45 -1.76
N LEU A 54 6.47 12.04 -3.01
CA LEU A 54 5.31 11.20 -3.33
C LEU A 54 5.45 9.84 -2.65
N TYR A 55 6.64 9.23 -2.71
CA TYR A 55 6.92 7.95 -2.06
C TYR A 55 6.53 7.98 -0.59
N LEU A 56 7.08 8.91 0.19
CA LEU A 56 6.79 9.00 1.62
C LEU A 56 5.32 9.34 1.89
N THR A 57 4.71 10.24 1.10
CA THR A 57 3.29 10.59 1.24
C THR A 57 2.39 9.36 0.99
N CYS A 58 2.73 8.52 0.02
CA CYS A 58 2.01 7.28 -0.26
C CYS A 58 2.10 6.29 0.91
N LEU A 59 3.28 6.13 1.52
CA LEU A 59 3.46 5.24 2.67
C LEU A 59 2.67 5.74 3.91
N GLU A 60 2.79 7.03 4.24
CA GLU A 60 2.04 7.66 5.33
C GLU A 60 0.52 7.55 5.13
N TYR A 61 0.06 7.78 3.90
CA TYR A 61 -1.36 7.72 3.58
C TYR A 61 -1.88 6.28 3.56
N GLY A 62 -1.06 5.32 3.12
CA GLY A 62 -1.36 3.89 3.22
C GLY A 62 -1.59 3.47 4.68
N GLN A 63 -0.73 3.92 5.59
CA GLN A 63 -0.87 3.68 7.03
C GLN A 63 -2.16 4.28 7.59
N GLN A 64 -2.49 5.52 7.21
CA GLN A 64 -3.73 6.16 7.66
C GLN A 64 -4.96 5.39 7.14
N LEU A 65 -5.03 5.09 5.83
CA LEU A 65 -6.14 4.35 5.24
C LEU A 65 -6.31 2.97 5.87
N TRP A 66 -5.20 2.32 6.25
CA TRP A 66 -5.23 1.07 6.98
C TRP A 66 -5.91 1.23 8.34
N LEU A 67 -5.49 2.23 9.11
CA LEU A 67 -6.06 2.53 10.42
C LEU A 67 -7.52 3.01 10.35
N ASP A 68 -7.91 3.62 9.23
CA ASP A 68 -9.28 4.04 8.93
C ASP A 68 -10.18 2.86 8.47
N GLY A 69 -9.66 1.63 8.41
CA GLY A 69 -10.44 0.44 8.00
C GLY A 69 -10.68 0.36 6.50
N LEU A 70 -9.80 0.96 5.68
CA LEU A 70 -9.88 0.99 4.22
C LEU A 70 -8.72 0.20 3.57
N PRO A 71 -8.60 -1.12 3.82
CA PRO A 71 -7.41 -1.92 3.47
C PRO A 71 -7.15 -1.97 1.96
N ALA A 72 -8.18 -2.07 1.11
CA ALA A 72 -7.99 -2.05 -0.34
C ALA A 72 -7.41 -0.71 -0.83
N ARG A 73 -7.86 0.41 -0.26
CA ARG A 73 -7.32 1.74 -0.60
C ARG A 73 -5.92 1.94 -0.05
N ALA A 74 -5.64 1.40 1.15
CA ALA A 74 -4.31 1.40 1.73
C ALA A 74 -3.31 0.69 0.80
N LEU A 75 -3.66 -0.50 0.32
CA LEU A 75 -2.82 -1.25 -0.61
C LEU A 75 -2.56 -0.48 -1.91
N LEU A 76 -3.58 0.18 -2.48
CA LEU A 76 -3.40 1.03 -3.68
C LEU A 76 -2.46 2.21 -3.44
N ALA A 77 -2.46 2.81 -2.24
CA ALA A 77 -1.50 3.86 -1.88
C ALA A 77 -0.08 3.30 -1.78
N VAL A 78 0.08 2.12 -1.17
CA VAL A 78 1.37 1.42 -1.07
C VAL A 78 1.90 0.98 -2.44
N ASP A 79 1.05 0.47 -3.32
CA ASP A 79 1.39 0.16 -4.72
C ASP A 79 1.93 1.38 -5.45
N ARG A 80 1.34 2.56 -5.20
CA ARG A 80 1.83 3.80 -5.79
C ARG A 80 3.22 4.17 -5.28
N ALA A 81 3.51 3.95 -3.99
CA ALA A 81 4.86 4.12 -3.45
C ALA A 81 5.87 3.20 -4.16
N LEU A 82 5.49 1.94 -4.40
CA LEU A 82 6.32 0.96 -5.09
C LEU A 82 6.75 1.41 -6.50
N TYR A 83 6.03 2.33 -7.15
CA TYR A 83 6.36 2.82 -8.50
C TYR A 83 7.01 4.20 -8.54
N CYS A 84 7.29 4.80 -7.38
CA CYS A 84 7.95 6.10 -7.32
C CYS A 84 9.40 6.03 -7.84
N ASP A 85 9.90 7.18 -8.30
CA ASP A 85 11.28 7.42 -8.69
C ASP A 85 12.08 7.88 -7.47
N VAL A 86 12.73 6.91 -6.83
CA VAL A 86 13.48 7.12 -5.60
C VAL A 86 14.88 6.52 -5.76
N ALA A 87 15.88 7.27 -5.31
CA ALA A 87 17.24 6.78 -5.24
C ALA A 87 17.39 5.81 -4.06
N PRO A 88 18.21 4.75 -4.18
CA PRO A 88 18.36 3.74 -3.13
C PRO A 88 18.97 4.29 -1.83
N ASP A 89 19.74 5.36 -1.91
CA ASP A 89 20.37 6.06 -0.79
C ASP A 89 19.55 7.27 -0.29
N HIS A 90 18.39 7.54 -0.88
CA HIS A 90 17.51 8.60 -0.41
C HIS A 90 17.04 8.30 1.02
N GLU A 91 17.00 9.32 1.89
CA GLU A 91 16.68 9.17 3.32
C GLU A 91 15.35 8.43 3.56
N SER A 92 14.35 8.64 2.71
CA SER A 92 13.06 7.98 2.79
C SER A 92 13.14 6.48 2.53
N VAL A 93 14.00 6.04 1.60
CA VAL A 93 14.20 4.63 1.25
C VAL A 93 15.06 3.94 2.31
N VAL A 94 16.06 4.63 2.85
CA VAL A 94 16.88 4.13 3.95
C VAL A 94 16.05 3.94 5.23
N ALA A 95 15.13 4.86 5.52
CA ALA A 95 14.27 4.78 6.70
C ALA A 95 13.08 3.81 6.51
N TYR A 96 12.50 3.80 5.32
CA TYR A 96 11.38 2.93 4.94
C TYR A 96 11.70 2.32 3.58
N PRO A 97 12.25 1.09 3.56
CA PRO A 97 12.60 0.41 2.32
C PRO A 97 11.38 0.17 1.43
N LEU A 98 11.63 -0.24 0.17
CA LEU A 98 10.55 -0.50 -0.78
C LEU A 98 9.49 -1.42 -0.15
N PRO A 99 8.18 -1.15 -0.38
CA PRO A 99 7.14 -1.62 0.53
C PRO A 99 6.71 -3.08 0.32
N TYR A 100 7.61 -3.96 -0.08
CA TYR A 100 7.35 -5.39 -0.25
C TYR A 100 6.89 -6.05 1.05
N ALA A 101 7.59 -5.77 2.16
CA ALA A 101 7.21 -6.27 3.48
C ALA A 101 5.85 -5.72 3.93
N ALA A 102 5.56 -4.45 3.64
CA ALA A 102 4.27 -3.84 3.94
C ALA A 102 3.12 -4.51 3.16
N ILE A 103 3.31 -4.78 1.86
CA ILE A 103 2.35 -5.49 1.01
C ILE A 103 2.08 -6.88 1.57
N GLY A 104 3.14 -7.65 1.85
CA GLY A 104 3.02 -9.00 2.43
C GLY A 104 2.26 -8.98 3.76
N TRP A 105 2.65 -8.10 4.67
CA TRP A 105 1.98 -7.95 5.96
C TRP A 105 0.51 -7.59 5.79
N MET A 106 0.17 -6.56 5.01
CA MET A 106 -1.22 -6.14 4.81
C MET A 106 -2.10 -7.26 4.25
N VAL A 107 -1.60 -8.02 3.29
CA VAL A 107 -2.36 -9.11 2.63
C VAL A 107 -2.54 -10.34 3.54
N THR A 108 -1.66 -10.54 4.53
CA THR A 108 -1.84 -11.59 5.57
C THR A 108 -2.93 -11.26 6.60
N GLN A 109 -3.25 -9.98 6.79
CA GLN A 109 -4.16 -9.58 7.84
C GLN A 109 -5.60 -10.04 7.53
N PRO A 110 -6.36 -10.47 8.56
CA PRO A 110 -7.78 -10.75 8.42
C PRO A 110 -8.53 -9.42 8.31
N ALA A 111 -8.61 -8.87 7.10
CA ALA A 111 -9.34 -7.64 6.85
C ALA A 111 -10.51 -7.92 5.91
N ASP A 112 -11.73 -7.94 6.48
CA ASP A 112 -13.01 -8.09 5.76
C ASP A 112 -13.23 -7.03 4.67
N GLY A 113 -12.42 -5.96 4.68
CA GLY A 113 -12.43 -4.87 3.69
C GLY A 113 -11.55 -5.10 2.45
N PHE A 114 -10.81 -6.20 2.34
CA PHE A 114 -10.16 -6.56 1.08
C PHE A 114 -11.22 -7.01 0.08
N THR A 115 -11.80 -6.05 -0.63
CA THR A 115 -12.71 -6.32 -1.75
C THR A 115 -11.88 -6.70 -2.98
N GLY A 116 -11.38 -7.93 -3.05
CA GLY A 116 -10.71 -8.43 -4.26
C GLY A 116 -9.68 -9.52 -4.01
N ASN A 117 -9.25 -10.13 -5.11
CA ASN A 117 -8.19 -11.13 -5.12
C ASN A 117 -6.84 -10.43 -5.43
N ALA A 118 -6.00 -10.27 -4.39
CA ALA A 118 -4.72 -9.60 -4.52
C ALA A 118 -3.76 -10.30 -5.51
N ARG A 119 -3.86 -11.64 -5.67
CA ARG A 119 -3.05 -12.38 -6.65
C ARG A 119 -3.42 -11.92 -8.07
N VAL A 120 -4.71 -11.87 -8.37
CA VAL A 120 -5.23 -11.43 -9.68
C VAL A 120 -4.94 -9.95 -9.93
N HIS A 121 -5.05 -9.11 -8.90
CA HIS A 121 -4.70 -7.68 -8.96
C HIS A 121 -3.27 -7.46 -9.48
N TYR A 122 -2.27 -8.06 -8.83
CA TYR A 122 -0.88 -7.88 -9.26
C TYR A 122 -0.57 -8.55 -10.59
N GLN A 123 -1.21 -9.68 -10.91
CA GLN A 123 -1.10 -10.32 -12.22
C GLN A 123 -1.54 -9.36 -13.34
N HIS A 124 -2.70 -8.71 -13.17
CA HIS A 124 -3.18 -7.73 -14.15
C HIS A 124 -2.31 -6.48 -14.23
N ILE A 125 -1.76 -6.00 -13.11
CA ILE A 125 -0.84 -4.86 -13.14
C ILE A 125 0.41 -5.21 -13.96
N ALA A 126 1.02 -6.37 -13.71
CA ALA A 126 2.26 -6.77 -14.37
C ALA A 126 2.09 -6.88 -15.91
N ASP A 127 0.96 -7.41 -16.36
CA ASP A 127 0.69 -7.59 -17.79
C ASP A 127 0.26 -6.28 -18.50
N ARG A 128 -0.46 -5.40 -17.80
CA ARG A 128 -1.08 -4.20 -18.39
C ARG A 128 -0.28 -2.92 -18.22
N VAL A 129 0.88 -2.95 -17.56
CA VAL A 129 1.67 -1.74 -17.36
C VAL A 129 2.24 -1.20 -18.67
N ARG A 130 2.17 0.11 -18.87
CA ARG A 130 2.62 0.81 -20.08
C ARG A 130 3.30 2.13 -19.69
N GLY A 131 4.02 2.73 -20.64
CA GLY A 131 4.63 4.04 -20.50
C GLY A 131 6.00 4.03 -19.83
N GLU A 132 6.35 5.16 -19.22
CA GLU A 132 7.67 5.35 -18.62
C GLU A 132 7.93 4.36 -17.49
N ARG A 133 9.15 3.78 -17.47
CA ARG A 133 9.59 2.76 -16.50
C ARG A 133 8.67 1.52 -16.47
N ALA A 134 8.04 1.18 -17.58
CA ALA A 134 7.12 0.03 -17.68
C ALA A 134 7.77 -1.29 -17.23
N GLU A 135 9.00 -1.58 -17.66
CA GLU A 135 9.69 -2.81 -17.25
C GLU A 135 9.92 -2.87 -15.74
N LEU A 136 10.39 -1.78 -15.13
CA LEU A 136 10.52 -1.70 -13.67
C LEU A 136 9.19 -1.99 -12.98
N LYS A 137 8.13 -1.29 -13.38
CA LYS A 137 6.80 -1.45 -12.77
C LYS A 137 6.27 -2.87 -12.94
N ARG A 138 6.51 -3.51 -14.10
CA ARG A 138 6.18 -4.91 -14.36
C ARG A 138 6.89 -5.84 -13.38
N TRP A 139 8.20 -5.70 -13.24
CA TRP A 139 8.99 -6.58 -12.36
C TRP A 139 8.64 -6.39 -10.88
N ARG A 140 8.40 -5.14 -10.44
CA ARG A 140 7.90 -4.87 -9.09
C ARG A 140 6.50 -5.44 -8.85
N ALA A 141 5.62 -5.39 -9.85
CA ALA A 141 4.30 -6.04 -9.78
C ALA A 141 4.41 -7.56 -9.69
N TRP A 142 5.32 -8.19 -10.44
CA TRP A 142 5.60 -9.63 -10.31
C TRP A 142 6.19 -10.00 -8.96
N ALA A 143 7.07 -9.17 -8.39
CA ALA A 143 7.58 -9.37 -7.03
C ALA A 143 6.47 -9.31 -5.98
N ALA A 144 5.58 -8.31 -6.05
CA ALA A 144 4.41 -8.22 -5.18
C ALA A 144 3.45 -9.41 -5.37
N TRP A 145 3.22 -9.83 -6.61
CA TRP A 145 2.44 -11.04 -6.93
C TRP A 145 3.03 -12.30 -6.28
N ALA A 146 4.35 -12.49 -6.34
CA ALA A 146 5.02 -13.64 -5.75
C ALA A 146 4.86 -13.64 -4.22
N ILE A 147 5.01 -12.47 -3.58
CA ILE A 147 4.75 -12.30 -2.14
C ILE A 147 3.32 -12.68 -1.81
N VAL A 148 2.33 -12.15 -2.54
CA VAL A 148 0.90 -12.47 -2.32
C VAL A 148 0.64 -13.96 -2.45
N ARG A 149 1.17 -14.61 -3.48
CA ARG A 149 1.03 -16.07 -3.65
C ARG A 149 1.59 -16.87 -2.48
N LYS A 150 2.69 -16.40 -1.90
CA LYS A 150 3.34 -17.05 -0.76
C LYS A 150 2.50 -16.88 0.51
N VAL A 151 2.04 -15.67 0.80
CA VAL A 151 1.32 -15.37 2.05
C VAL A 151 -0.16 -15.75 2.02
N ARG A 152 -0.75 -15.84 0.83
CA ARG A 152 -2.16 -16.19 0.61
C ARG A 152 -2.28 -17.24 -0.51
N PRO A 153 -1.80 -18.48 -0.26
CA PRO A 153 -1.85 -19.56 -1.25
C PRO A 153 -3.28 -20.01 -1.57
N ASP A 154 -4.25 -19.62 -0.73
CA ASP A 154 -5.68 -19.87 -0.91
C ASP A 154 -6.32 -19.00 -2.01
N LEU A 155 -5.66 -17.90 -2.42
CA LEU A 155 -6.20 -17.04 -3.46
C LEU A 155 -6.10 -17.70 -4.84
N PRO A 156 -7.23 -17.89 -5.55
CA PRO A 156 -7.23 -18.53 -6.86
C PRO A 156 -6.53 -17.67 -7.91
N GLU A 157 -6.09 -18.29 -8.99
CA GLU A 157 -5.67 -17.59 -10.20
C GLU A 157 -6.86 -17.03 -10.99
N ASP A 158 -6.59 -16.14 -11.95
CA ASP A 158 -7.62 -15.73 -12.91
C ASP A 158 -7.75 -16.78 -14.02
N PRO A 159 -8.86 -17.54 -14.08
CA PRO A 159 -9.06 -18.59 -15.08
C PRO A 159 -9.15 -18.05 -16.52
N LYS A 160 -9.38 -16.74 -16.69
CA LYS A 160 -9.50 -16.09 -18.01
C LYS A 160 -8.22 -15.41 -18.46
N HIS A 161 -7.18 -15.41 -17.64
CA HIS A 161 -5.93 -14.71 -17.92
C HIS A 161 -4.75 -15.67 -17.85
N ALA A 162 -4.50 -16.34 -18.98
CA ALA A 162 -3.33 -17.20 -19.16
C ALA A 162 -2.09 -16.32 -19.28
N VAL A 163 -1.35 -16.19 -18.18
CA VAL A 163 -0.05 -15.50 -18.15
C VAL A 163 1.00 -16.53 -17.75
N VAL A 164 2.16 -16.50 -18.42
CA VAL A 164 3.31 -17.29 -17.99
C VAL A 164 3.87 -16.64 -16.72
N GLU A 165 3.60 -17.26 -15.59
CA GLU A 165 4.06 -16.80 -14.28
C GLU A 165 5.60 -16.90 -14.20
N PRO A 166 6.32 -15.78 -13.96
CA PRO A 166 7.78 -15.81 -13.89
C PRO A 166 8.25 -16.52 -12.62
N THR A 167 9.40 -17.18 -12.71
CA THR A 167 10.06 -17.76 -11.52
C THR A 167 10.64 -16.67 -10.63
N ALA A 168 10.93 -17.00 -9.38
CA ALA A 168 11.57 -16.05 -8.48
C ALA A 168 12.93 -15.54 -9.02
N SER A 169 13.72 -16.42 -9.65
CA SER A 169 14.98 -16.03 -10.32
C SER A 169 14.72 -15.04 -11.44
N THR A 170 13.72 -15.29 -12.29
CA THR A 170 13.38 -14.40 -13.41
C THR A 170 12.96 -13.01 -12.93
N ILE A 171 12.21 -12.94 -11.82
CA ILE A 171 11.84 -11.67 -11.20
C ILE A 171 13.09 -10.96 -10.65
N ALA A 172 13.99 -11.69 -9.98
CA ALA A 172 15.25 -11.13 -9.48
C ALA A 172 16.12 -10.56 -10.60
N ASP A 173 16.23 -11.26 -11.72
CA ASP A 173 17.00 -10.82 -12.89
C ASP A 173 16.39 -9.53 -13.47
N GLY A 174 15.06 -9.48 -13.59
CA GLY A 174 14.33 -8.30 -14.03
C GLY A 174 14.53 -7.09 -13.11
N LEU A 175 14.45 -7.29 -11.79
CA LEU A 175 14.69 -6.23 -10.80
C LEU A 175 16.17 -5.83 -10.72
N THR A 176 17.11 -6.74 -10.92
CA THR A 176 18.54 -6.39 -11.02
C THR A 176 18.80 -5.52 -12.25
N THR A 177 18.10 -5.78 -13.35
CA THR A 177 18.25 -5.05 -14.62
C THR A 177 17.59 -3.67 -14.61
N HIS A 178 16.39 -3.57 -14.01
CA HIS A 178 15.55 -2.37 -14.13
C HIS A 178 15.28 -1.64 -12.81
N GLY A 179 15.53 -2.29 -11.67
CA GLY A 179 15.28 -1.80 -10.32
C GLY A 179 16.32 -0.81 -9.81
N ILE A 180 16.19 -0.48 -8.53
CA ILE A 180 17.20 0.32 -7.84
C ILE A 180 18.30 -0.59 -7.30
N LYS A 181 19.50 -0.04 -7.13
CA LYS A 181 20.61 -0.76 -6.51
C LYS A 181 20.20 -1.28 -5.13
N GLY A 182 20.49 -2.54 -4.83
CA GLY A 182 20.15 -3.16 -3.56
C GLY A 182 18.71 -3.68 -3.43
N GLU A 183 17.86 -3.52 -4.45
CA GLU A 183 16.46 -4.01 -4.42
C GLU A 183 16.36 -5.55 -4.33
N THR A 184 17.41 -6.27 -4.78
CA THR A 184 17.54 -7.72 -4.72
C THR A 184 18.58 -8.19 -3.69
N GLU A 185 19.28 -7.27 -3.03
CA GLU A 185 20.26 -7.57 -1.98
C GLU A 185 19.54 -7.77 -0.63
N THR A 186 20.00 -8.70 0.19
CA THR A 186 19.34 -9.10 1.45
C THR A 186 19.07 -7.93 2.41
N GLY A 187 17.84 -7.79 2.91
CA GLY A 187 17.42 -6.71 3.83
C GLY A 187 15.90 -6.52 3.90
N GLU A 188 15.40 -5.59 4.74
CA GLU A 188 13.95 -5.37 4.97
C GLU A 188 13.20 -4.85 3.71
N GLY A 189 13.92 -4.25 2.75
CA GLY A 189 13.38 -3.84 1.45
C GLY A 189 13.59 -4.84 0.32
N CYS A 190 14.24 -5.97 0.61
CA CYS A 190 14.49 -7.01 -0.37
C CYS A 190 13.22 -7.83 -0.57
N TRP A 191 12.74 -7.91 -1.80
CA TRP A 191 11.58 -8.74 -2.10
C TRP A 191 11.89 -10.25 -1.90
N VAL A 192 13.14 -10.68 -2.15
CA VAL A 192 13.60 -12.06 -1.92
C VAL A 192 13.59 -12.39 -0.42
N SER A 193 14.18 -11.53 0.42
CA SER A 193 14.13 -11.73 1.87
C SER A 193 12.70 -11.66 2.39
N THR A 194 11.83 -10.82 1.83
CA THR A 194 10.40 -10.79 2.20
C THR A 194 9.69 -12.11 1.88
N LEU A 195 9.98 -12.68 0.70
CA LEU A 195 9.47 -14.00 0.30
C LEU A 195 9.94 -15.14 1.21
N GLU A 196 11.15 -15.02 1.77
CA GLU A 196 11.72 -16.01 2.68
C GLU A 196 11.26 -15.79 4.14
N LEU A 197 11.22 -14.55 4.61
CA LEU A 197 10.85 -14.16 5.99
C LEU A 197 9.36 -14.33 6.28
N THR A 198 8.50 -14.34 5.27
CA THR A 198 7.06 -14.64 5.43
C THR A 198 6.77 -16.07 5.94
N LEU A 199 7.82 -16.85 6.24
CA LEU A 199 7.77 -18.10 6.99
C LEU A 199 7.70 -17.92 8.52
N ASP A 200 7.96 -16.73 9.08
CA ASP A 200 7.91 -16.46 10.53
C ASP A 200 7.16 -15.15 10.83
N VAL A 201 5.89 -15.28 11.24
CA VAL A 201 4.95 -14.16 11.46
C VAL A 201 5.24 -13.40 12.78
N SER A 202 6.37 -13.65 13.44
CA SER A 202 6.70 -13.10 14.77
C SER A 202 7.63 -11.88 14.74
N HIS A 203 8.08 -11.41 13.56
CA HIS A 203 9.13 -10.39 13.49
C HIS A 203 8.57 -8.96 13.59
N GLU A 204 8.83 -8.28 14.70
CA GLU A 204 8.59 -6.84 14.87
C GLU A 204 9.86 -6.05 14.44
N PRO A 205 9.85 -5.31 13.32
CA PRO A 205 11.00 -4.56 12.86
C PRO A 205 11.26 -3.29 13.69
N ALA A 206 12.53 -2.88 13.73
CA ALA A 206 12.98 -1.74 14.52
C ALA A 206 12.53 -0.40 13.91
N ARG A 207 11.65 0.30 14.63
CA ARG A 207 11.10 1.62 14.28
C ARG A 207 12.19 2.68 14.17
N ARG A 208 12.32 3.35 13.02
CA ARG A 208 13.13 4.59 12.91
C ARG A 208 12.23 5.80 12.66
N PRO A 209 12.13 6.75 13.60
CA PRO A 209 11.43 8.00 13.34
C PRO A 209 12.24 8.82 12.32
N LEU A 210 11.59 9.22 11.22
CA LEU A 210 12.11 10.30 10.38
C LEU A 210 11.94 11.61 11.16
N THR A 211 13.03 12.32 11.39
CA THR A 211 12.99 13.70 11.88
C THR A 211 12.16 14.54 10.91
N THR A 212 11.04 15.09 11.39
CA THR A 212 10.14 15.94 10.62
C THR A 212 10.90 17.10 9.96
N HIS A 213 11.05 17.05 8.63
CA HIS A 213 11.52 18.20 7.87
C HIS A 213 10.43 19.28 7.89
N ARG A 214 10.75 20.42 8.53
CA ARG A 214 10.01 21.67 8.35
C ARG A 214 10.04 22.01 6.85
N HIS A 215 8.88 21.96 6.21
CA HIS A 215 8.69 22.51 4.87
C HIS A 215 9.07 23.99 4.90
N ARG A 216 10.21 24.33 4.27
CA ARG A 216 10.55 25.71 3.95
C ARG A 216 9.76 26.09 2.70
N SER A 217 8.66 26.81 2.89
CA SER A 217 7.87 27.38 1.80
C SER A 217 8.67 28.51 1.15
N ASP A 218 9.49 28.20 0.15
CA ASP A 218 10.13 29.23 -0.67
C ASP A 218 9.26 29.57 -1.90
N ARG A 219 8.66 30.76 -1.80
CA ARG A 219 8.22 31.72 -2.85
C ARG A 219 7.75 31.18 -4.20
N ALA A 220 6.43 31.32 -4.42
CA ALA A 220 5.86 31.49 -5.75
C ALA A 220 6.45 32.74 -6.46
N PRO A 221 6.69 32.71 -7.78
CA PRO A 221 7.16 33.87 -8.53
C PRO A 221 6.06 34.93 -8.61
N ARG A 222 6.39 36.15 -8.17
CA ARG A 222 5.55 37.35 -8.34
C ARG A 222 5.29 37.59 -9.83
N ARG A 223 4.03 37.47 -10.25
CA ARG A 223 3.54 38.04 -11.50
C ARG A 223 3.75 39.56 -11.45
N ARG A 224 4.61 40.08 -12.33
CA ARG A 224 4.69 41.53 -12.61
C ARG A 224 3.45 41.90 -13.44
N SER A 225 2.51 42.59 -12.81
CA SER A 225 1.44 43.32 -13.49
C SER A 225 2.03 44.59 -14.10
N GLY A 226 2.36 44.56 -15.40
CA GLY A 226 2.60 45.77 -16.18
C GLY A 226 1.27 46.24 -16.76
N ARG A 227 0.65 47.23 -16.11
CA ARG A 227 -0.49 47.99 -16.63
C ARG A 227 -0.12 49.45 -16.50
N GLU A 228 0.32 50.06 -17.59
CA GLU A 228 0.32 51.51 -17.74
C GLU A 228 -0.19 51.84 -19.14
N ASN A 229 -1.14 52.77 -19.14
CA ASN A 229 -2.00 53.15 -20.23
C ASN A 229 -1.76 54.64 -20.49
N SER A 230 -1.90 55.03 -21.76
CA SER A 230 -2.29 56.35 -22.27
C SER A 230 -1.40 57.60 -22.05
N GLY A 231 -1.16 58.33 -23.15
CA GLY A 231 -0.97 59.79 -23.08
C GLY A 231 -0.15 60.42 -24.21
N LYS A 232 -0.80 60.69 -25.35
CA LYS A 232 -0.35 61.67 -26.37
C LYS A 232 -0.23 63.08 -25.77
N PRO A 233 0.60 63.94 -26.36
CA PRO A 233 0.06 64.99 -27.24
C PRO A 233 0.33 64.71 -28.72
#